data_AF-A0A2I0CVA0-F1
#
_entry.id   AF-A0A2I0CVA0-F1
#
_cell.length_a   1.000
_cell.length_b   1.000
_cell.length_c   1.000
_cell.angle_alpha   90.00
_cell.angle_beta   90.00
_cell.angle_gamma   90.00
#
_symmetry.space_group_name_H-M   'P 1'
#
loop_
_entity.id
_entity.type
_entity.pdbx_description
1 polymer ?
#
loop_
_entity_poly.entity_id
_entity_poly.type
_entity_poly.pdbx_seq_one_letter_code
_entity_poly.pdbx_strand_id
1 'polypeptide(L)'
;MTRVIVHDPDLCTGCRQCMTACSFRNYQTYNYDLSLCKVMNGPNGGFVRVHCQHCEDPMCMAACPTGAIGKDEATGFVTIDK
;
A
#
# COMPACT_ATOMS: atom_id res chain seq x y z
N MET A 1 -6.26 9.33 -15.54
CA MET A 1 -6.00 10.42 -14.58
C MET A 1 -5.38 9.79 -13.35
N THR A 2 -4.10 10.05 -13.09
CA THR A 2 -3.34 9.35 -12.03
C THR A 2 -3.87 9.73 -10.66
N ARG A 3 -4.25 8.74 -9.85
CA ARG A 3 -4.67 8.93 -8.46
C ARG A 3 -3.45 8.76 -7.55
N VAL A 4 -3.23 9.71 -6.65
CA VAL A 4 -2.09 9.70 -5.73
C VAL A 4 -2.59 9.74 -4.28
N ILE A 5 -1.93 8.98 -3.41
CA ILE A 5 -2.12 9.04 -1.96
C ILE A 5 -0.90 9.76 -1.37
N VAL A 6 -1.12 10.89 -0.73
CA VAL A 6 -0.08 11.62 0.01
C VAL A 6 -0.25 11.31 1.49
N HIS A 7 0.83 10.90 2.14
CA HIS A 7 0.88 10.67 3.59
C HIS A 7 1.77 11.72 4.23
N ASP A 8 1.22 12.46 5.19
CA ASP A 8 1.96 13.37 6.07
C ASP A 8 2.34 12.65 7.38
N PRO A 9 3.63 12.37 7.63
CA PRO A 9 4.08 11.71 8.85
C PRO A 9 3.88 12.52 10.13
N ASP A 10 3.88 13.85 10.05
CA ASP A 10 3.79 14.70 11.24
C ASP A 10 2.38 14.67 11.85
N LEU A 11 1.37 14.30 11.05
CA LEU A 11 -0.01 14.11 11.49
C LEU A 11 -0.32 12.67 11.92
N CYS A 12 0.63 11.74 11.75
CA CYS A 12 0.38 10.32 12.00
C CYS A 12 0.52 10.00 13.50
N THR A 13 -0.58 9.59 14.13
CA THR A 13 -0.61 9.25 15.57
C THR A 13 -0.31 7.79 15.88
N GLY A 14 -0.07 6.96 14.86
CA GLY A 14 0.17 5.53 15.06
C GLY A 14 -1.08 4.70 15.39
N CYS A 15 -2.29 5.23 15.18
CA CYS A 15 -3.55 4.58 15.58
C CYS A 15 -3.90 3.28 14.81
N ARG A 16 -3.23 3.00 13.68
CA ARG A 16 -3.39 1.81 12.82
C ARG A 16 -4.80 1.59 12.22
N GLN A 17 -5.71 2.56 12.30
CA GLN A 17 -7.05 2.43 11.73
C GLN A 17 -7.05 2.20 10.20
N CYS A 18 -6.09 2.81 9.49
CA CYS A 18 -5.91 2.55 8.06
C CYS A 18 -5.55 1.09 7.77
N MET A 19 -4.82 0.42 8.68
CA MET A 19 -4.49 -0.99 8.56
C MET A 19 -5.73 -1.86 8.76
N THR A 20 -6.53 -1.56 9.78
CA THR A 20 -7.82 -2.21 10.07
C THR A 20 -8.76 -2.12 8.87
N ALA A 21 -8.96 -0.91 8.33
CA ALA A 21 -9.85 -0.68 7.20
C ALA A 21 -9.39 -1.44 5.95
N CYS A 22 -8.08 -1.46 5.68
CA CYS A 22 -7.52 -2.16 4.53
C CYS A 22 -7.65 -3.69 4.66
N SER A 23 -7.38 -4.24 5.86
CA SER A 23 -7.56 -5.67 6.14
C SER A 23 -9.01 -6.08 6.02
N PHE A 24 -9.93 -5.29 6.59
CA PHE A 24 -11.36 -5.56 6.50
C PHE A 24 -11.83 -5.52 5.04
N ARG A 25 -11.44 -4.50 4.27
CA ARG A 25 -11.83 -4.36 2.87
C ARG A 25 -11.39 -5.55 2.01
N ASN A 26 -10.18 -6.08 2.22
CA ASN A 26 -9.60 -7.12 1.35
C ASN A 26 -9.79 -8.55 1.86
N TYR A 27 -9.96 -8.73 3.17
CA TYR A 27 -9.93 -10.04 3.83
C TYR A 27 -11.04 -10.24 4.87
N GLN A 28 -11.95 -9.26 5.05
CA GLN A 28 -13.08 -9.33 6.00
C GLN A 28 -12.65 -9.65 7.44
N THR A 29 -11.49 -9.13 7.85
CA THR A 29 -10.91 -9.34 9.18
C THR A 29 -10.21 -8.08 9.67
N TYR A 30 -9.84 -8.05 10.95
CA TYR A 30 -9.13 -6.94 11.59
C TYR A 30 -7.66 -7.30 11.86
N ASN A 31 -7.09 -8.21 11.07
CA ASN A 31 -5.71 -8.64 11.20
C ASN A 31 -4.76 -7.67 10.50
N TYR A 32 -3.90 -7.01 11.28
CA TYR A 32 -2.87 -6.10 10.79
C TYR A 32 -1.89 -6.75 9.83
N ASP A 33 -1.57 -8.03 9.98
CA ASP A 33 -0.63 -8.75 9.13
C ASP A 33 -1.16 -8.94 7.71
N LEU A 34 -2.46 -9.10 7.56
CA LEU A 34 -3.14 -9.18 6.26
C LEU A 34 -3.37 -7.81 5.62
N SER A 35 -3.15 -6.70 6.32
CA SER A 35 -3.30 -5.38 5.73
C SER A 35 -2.26 -5.09 4.65
N LEU A 36 -2.71 -4.57 3.50
CA LEU A 36 -1.85 -4.18 2.37
C LEU A 36 -1.17 -2.81 2.57
N CYS A 37 -1.45 -2.13 3.69
CA CYS A 37 -0.69 -0.98 4.15
C CYS A 37 -0.29 -1.16 5.61
N LYS A 38 0.87 -0.63 5.99
CA LYS A 38 1.48 -0.83 7.30
C LYS A 38 1.85 0.51 7.91
N VAL A 39 1.49 0.71 9.18
CA VAL A 39 2.05 1.79 9.99
C VAL A 39 3.24 1.22 10.75
N MET A 40 4.40 1.83 10.56
CA MET A 40 5.67 1.44 11.17
C MET A 40 6.25 2.61 11.96
N ASN A 41 7.18 2.31 12.87
CA ASN A 41 7.95 3.34 13.54
C ASN A 41 8.83 4.04 12.50
N GLY A 42 8.67 5.35 12.39
CA GLY A 42 9.50 6.19 11.57
C GLY A 42 10.82 6.53 12.29
N PRO A 43 11.78 7.11 11.56
CA PRO A 43 12.95 7.71 12.18
C PRO A 43 12.51 8.80 13.15
N ASN A 44 13.23 8.95 14.27
CA ASN A 44 12.97 9.97 15.31
C ASN A 44 11.71 9.75 16.16
N GLY A 45 11.19 8.52 16.23
CA GLY A 45 10.08 8.19 17.14
C GLY A 45 8.68 8.56 16.64
N GLY A 46 8.57 9.04 15.39
CA GLY A 46 7.29 9.24 14.70
C GLY A 46 6.74 7.96 14.07
N PHE A 47 5.69 8.09 13.25
CA PHE A 47 5.08 6.97 12.52
C PHE A 47 5.04 7.22 11.03
N VAL A 48 5.24 6.18 10.23
CA VAL A 48 5.13 6.23 8.78
C VAL A 48 4.19 5.14 8.27
N ARG A 49 3.27 5.49 7.37
CA ARG A 49 2.48 4.52 6.63
C ARG A 49 3.18 4.14 5.33
N VAL A 50 3.47 2.86 5.18
CA VAL A 50 4.00 2.28 3.96
C VAL A 50 2.92 1.45 3.26
N HIS A 51 2.86 1.56 1.95
CA HIS A 51 1.92 0.87 1.08
C HIS A 51 2.52 0.75 -0.32
N CYS A 52 1.88 -0.03 -1.21
CA CYS A 52 2.24 -0.02 -2.63
C CYS A 52 2.16 1.42 -3.16
N GLN A 53 3.24 1.89 -3.77
CA GLN A 53 3.32 3.24 -4.32
C GLN A 53 2.66 3.34 -5.71
N HIS A 54 2.27 2.19 -6.29
CA HIS A 54 1.77 2.09 -7.66
C HIS A 54 2.65 2.88 -8.64
N CYS A 55 3.96 2.58 -8.60
CA CYS A 55 5.02 3.32 -9.29
C CYS A 55 4.68 3.56 -10.78
N GLU A 56 5.17 4.68 -11.31
CA GLU A 56 5.08 4.98 -12.75
C GLU A 56 5.72 3.85 -13.59
N ASP A 57 6.92 3.44 -13.19
CA ASP A 57 7.64 2.29 -13.73
C ASP A 57 7.78 1.19 -12.64
N PRO A 58 6.88 0.20 -12.58
CA PRO A 58 6.90 -0.80 -11.52
C PRO A 58 8.02 -1.81 -11.73
N MET A 59 9.13 -1.64 -11.00
CA MET A 59 10.25 -2.60 -11.05
C MET A 59 9.84 -4.02 -10.64
N CYS A 60 8.84 -4.15 -9.75
CA CYS A 60 8.28 -5.44 -9.39
C CYS A 60 7.63 -6.16 -10.58
N MET A 61 6.97 -5.42 -11.48
CA MET A 61 6.39 -5.97 -12.71
C MET A 61 7.49 -6.45 -13.65
N ALA A 62 8.52 -5.63 -13.87
CA ALA A 62 9.67 -5.99 -14.72
C ALA A 62 10.43 -7.23 -14.21
N ALA A 63 10.50 -7.41 -12.89
CA ALA A 63 11.17 -8.55 -12.27
C ALA A 63 10.29 -9.81 -12.14
N CYS A 64 9.00 -9.75 -12.44
CA CYS A 64 8.07 -10.86 -12.20
C CYS A 64 8.26 -11.98 -13.25
N PRO A 65 8.69 -13.19 -12.84
CA PRO A 65 8.98 -14.27 -13.80
C PRO A 65 7.72 -14.90 -14.41
N THR A 66 6.57 -14.77 -13.74
CA THR A 66 5.29 -15.37 -14.16
C THR A 66 4.39 -14.40 -14.91
N GLY A 67 4.73 -13.11 -14.96
CA GLY A 67 3.86 -12.08 -15.53
C GLY A 67 2.59 -11.80 -14.71
N ALA A 68 2.56 -12.20 -13.43
CA ALA A 68 1.38 -12.04 -12.57
C ALA A 68 1.16 -10.60 -12.06
N ILE A 69 2.05 -9.66 -12.38
CA ILE A 69 1.95 -8.26 -11.97
C ILE A 69 1.60 -7.44 -13.21
N GLY A 70 0.54 -6.64 -13.13
CA GLY A 70 0.08 -5.78 -14.21
C GLY A 70 -0.05 -4.33 -13.76
N LYS A 71 -0.16 -3.42 -14.72
CA LYS A 71 -0.49 -2.01 -14.49
C LYS A 71 -1.69 -1.61 -15.32
N ASP A 72 -2.69 -1.02 -14.66
CA ASP A 72 -3.86 -0.45 -15.30
C ASP A 72 -3.55 0.98 -15.78
N GLU A 73 -3.61 1.19 -17.10
CA GLU A 73 -3.35 2.48 -17.75
C GLU A 73 -4.40 3.55 -17.44
N ALA A 74 -5.65 3.15 -17.16
CA ALA A 74 -6.72 4.10 -16.88
C ALA A 74 -6.59 4.68 -15.46
N THR A 75 -6.25 3.83 -14.49
CA THR A 75 -6.21 4.19 -13.06
C THR A 75 -4.80 4.45 -12.53
N GLY A 76 -3.77 3.89 -13.17
CA GLY A 76 -2.38 3.86 -12.70
C GLY A 76 -2.09 2.77 -11.69
N PHE A 77 -3.05 1.88 -11.39
CA PHE A 77 -2.88 0.87 -10.35
C PHE A 77 -2.03 -0.31 -10.81
N VAL A 78 -0.97 -0.58 -10.05
CA VAL A 78 -0.24 -1.86 -10.10
C VAL A 78 -1.02 -2.94 -9.34
N THR A 79 -1.37 -4.03 -10.03
CA THR A 79 -2.15 -5.17 -9.51
C THR A 79 -1.34 -6.46 -9.55
N ILE A 80 -1.76 -7.44 -8.74
CA ILE A 80 -1.19 -8.79 -8.72
C ILE A 80 -2.35 -9.77 -8.92
N ASP A 81 -2.20 -10.66 -9.89
CA ASP A 81 -3.15 -11.74 -10.13
C ASP A 81 -3.11 -12.71 -8.94
N LYS A 82 -4.27 -12.92 -8.32
CA LYS A 82 -4.45 -13.78 -7.15
C LYS A 82 -5.06 -15.11 -7.53
#